data_AF-A0A7X2PBD2-F1
#
_entry.id   AF-A0A7X2PBD2-F1
#
_cell.length_a   1.000
_cell.length_b   1.000
_cell.length_c   1.000
_cell.angle_alpha   90.00
_cell.angle_beta   90.00
_cell.angle_gamma   90.00
#
_symmetry.space_group_name_H-M   'P 1'
#
loop_
_entity.id
_entity.type
_entity.pdbx_description
1 polymer ?
#
loop_
_entity_poly.entity_id
_entity_poly.type
_entity_poly.pdbx_seq_one_letter_code
_entity_poly.pdbx_strand_id
1 'polypeptide(L)'
;MLSTGIDIVKNSRFDNISDRLRDHLFTDYEIENSNGKSEYYASRFASKEAFVKALGTGFIKNITPKCIEVRKNSNNQPYLVLTKDILDMIGSREVSLSISHEKEYSVAMVVIS
;
A
#
# COMPACT_ATOMS: atom_id res chain seq x y z
N MET A 1 2.75 21.17 -2.70
CA MET A 1 2.48 21.16 -1.24
C MET A 1 2.91 19.80 -0.76
N LEU A 2 3.85 19.74 0.19
CA LEU A 2 4.33 18.48 0.71
C LEU A 2 3.30 17.90 1.68
N SER A 3 2.90 16.65 1.46
CA SER A 3 2.02 15.91 2.35
C SER A 3 2.60 14.55 2.70
N THR A 4 2.21 14.04 3.86
CA THR A 4 2.75 12.79 4.39
C THR A 4 1.64 11.92 4.95
N GLY A 5 1.89 10.61 4.99
CA GLY A 5 0.98 9.65 5.59
C GLY A 5 1.77 8.48 6.15
N ILE A 6 1.35 8.00 7.31
CA ILE A 6 1.94 6.86 8.00
C ILE A 6 0.84 5.90 8.44
N ASP A 7 1.12 4.61 8.34
CA ASP A 7 0.25 3.58 8.89
C ASP A 7 1.04 2.40 9.44
N ILE A 8 0.50 1.77 10.49
CA ILE A 8 1.06 0.60 11.13
C ILE A 8 -0.01 -0.48 11.24
N VAL A 9 0.39 -1.70 10.90
CA VAL A 9 -0.50 -2.85 10.79
C VAL A 9 0.11 -4.02 11.54
N LYS A 10 -0.66 -4.64 12.43
CA LYS A 10 -0.25 -5.90 13.06
C LYS A 10 -0.30 -7.02 12.01
N ASN A 11 0.82 -7.72 11.84
CA ASN A 11 0.96 -8.76 10.81
C ASN A 11 -0.10 -9.86 10.94
N SER A 12 -0.44 -10.22 12.19
CA SER A 12 -1.42 -11.25 12.49
C SER A 12 -2.85 -10.93 12.04
N ARG A 13 -3.15 -9.68 11.62
CA ARG A 13 -4.45 -9.34 11.00
C ARG A 13 -4.65 -10.02 9.65
N PHE A 14 -3.56 -10.44 9.01
CA PHE A 14 -3.56 -11.12 7.73
C PHE A 14 -3.33 -12.62 7.85
N ASP A 15 -3.23 -13.15 9.08
CA ASP A 15 -3.25 -14.58 9.33
C ASP A 15 -4.62 -15.13 8.93
N ASN A 16 -4.63 -16.17 8.09
CA ASN A 16 -5.86 -16.78 7.58
C ASN A 16 -6.81 -15.78 6.90
N ILE A 17 -6.28 -14.74 6.24
CA ILE A 17 -7.09 -13.83 5.44
C ILE A 17 -7.94 -14.62 4.43
N SER A 18 -9.25 -14.36 4.40
CA SER A 18 -10.15 -15.03 3.47
C SER A 18 -9.88 -14.59 2.04
N ASP A 19 -10.08 -15.49 1.08
CA ASP A 19 -9.90 -15.19 -0.35
C ASP A 19 -10.69 -13.94 -0.76
N ARG A 20 -11.95 -13.84 -0.32
CA ARG A 20 -12.80 -12.66 -0.59
C ARG A 20 -12.17 -11.35 -0.12
N LEU A 21 -11.59 -11.32 1.08
CA LEU A 21 -10.97 -10.10 1.60
C LEU A 21 -9.63 -9.84 0.92
N ARG A 22 -8.83 -10.88 0.70
CA ARG A 22 -7.55 -10.77 -0.01
C ARG A 22 -7.76 -10.18 -1.41
N ASP A 23 -8.70 -10.74 -2.15
CA ASP A 23 -9.03 -10.34 -3.52
C ASP A 23 -9.77 -8.99 -3.56
N HIS A 24 -10.22 -8.45 -2.43
CA HIS A 24 -10.72 -7.08 -2.34
C HIS A 24 -9.60 -6.07 -2.08
N LEU A 25 -8.60 -6.44 -1.29
CA LEU A 25 -7.54 -5.54 -0.83
C LEU A 25 -6.31 -5.49 -1.74
N PHE A 26 -5.97 -6.60 -2.39
CA PHE A 26 -4.69 -6.77 -3.08
C PHE A 26 -4.88 -7.08 -4.56
N THR A 27 -3.99 -6.56 -5.40
CA THR A 27 -3.98 -6.87 -6.83
C THR A 27 -3.45 -8.29 -7.08
N ASP A 28 -3.69 -8.81 -8.28
CA ASP A 28 -3.22 -10.15 -8.67
C ASP A 28 -1.69 -10.24 -8.56
N TYR A 29 -0.96 -9.20 -8.98
CA TYR A 29 0.49 -9.11 -8.79
C TYR A 29 0.89 -9.23 -7.32
N GLU A 30 0.22 -8.52 -6.42
CA GLU A 30 0.52 -8.60 -4.99
C GLU A 30 0.22 -9.98 -4.41
N ILE A 31 -0.87 -10.62 -4.85
CA ILE A 31 -1.27 -11.95 -4.41
C ILE A 31 -0.24 -13.00 -4.88
N GLU A 32 0.15 -12.97 -6.15
CA GLU A 32 1.13 -13.87 -6.74
C GLU A 32 2.51 -13.77 -6.07
N ASN A 33 2.92 -12.55 -5.69
CA ASN A 33 4.23 -12.31 -5.07
C ASN A 33 4.24 -12.48 -3.54
N SER A 34 3.08 -12.75 -2.93
CA SER A 34 2.95 -12.81 -1.48
C SER A 34 3.64 -14.02 -0.84
N ASN A 35 3.76 -15.13 -1.57
CA ASN A 35 4.09 -16.45 -1.03
C ASN A 35 3.22 -16.85 0.19
N GLY A 36 2.00 -16.30 0.30
CA GLY A 36 1.10 -16.53 1.44
C GLY A 36 1.56 -15.92 2.77
N LYS A 37 2.54 -15.02 2.79
CA LYS A 37 3.08 -14.44 4.03
C LYS A 37 2.20 -13.31 4.57
N SER A 38 1.75 -13.40 5.82
CA SER A 38 0.94 -12.35 6.48
C SER A 38 1.66 -10.99 6.52
N GLU A 39 2.96 -10.97 6.82
CA GLU A 39 3.81 -9.77 6.79
C GLU A 39 3.82 -9.09 5.41
N TYR A 40 3.78 -9.89 4.33
CA TYR A 40 3.69 -9.36 2.98
C TYR A 40 2.39 -8.56 2.84
N TYR A 41 1.25 -9.16 3.13
CA TYR A 41 -0.04 -8.47 3.03
C TYR A 41 -0.14 -7.27 3.98
N ALA A 42 0.34 -7.40 5.21
CA ALA A 42 0.32 -6.34 6.21
C ALA A 42 1.10 -5.10 5.77
N SER A 43 2.32 -5.28 5.25
CA SER A 43 3.14 -4.16 4.77
C SER A 43 2.54 -3.47 3.54
N ARG A 44 1.87 -4.21 2.65
CA ARG A 44 1.20 -3.61 1.48
C ARG A 44 -0.06 -2.88 1.88
N PHE A 45 -0.83 -3.44 2.80
CA PHE A 45 -2.00 -2.75 3.35
C PHE A 45 -1.61 -1.46 4.07
N ALA A 46 -0.56 -1.49 4.91
CA ALA A 46 0.00 -0.30 5.54
C ALA A 46 0.43 0.76 4.50
N SER A 47 1.04 0.33 3.39
CA SER A 47 1.47 1.25 2.31
C SER A 47 0.27 1.92 1.63
N LYS A 48 -0.80 1.17 1.39
CA LYS A 48 -2.04 1.70 0.78
C LYS A 48 -2.73 2.71 1.70
N GLU A 49 -2.84 2.39 3.00
CA GLU A 49 -3.37 3.29 4.03
C GLU A 49 -2.51 4.56 4.18
N ALA A 50 -1.18 4.41 4.24
CA ALA A 50 -0.25 5.53 4.30
C ALA A 50 -0.40 6.46 3.08
N PHE A 51 -0.57 5.89 1.88
CA PHE A 51 -0.79 6.68 0.66
C PHE A 51 -2.09 7.49 0.72
N VAL A 52 -3.23 6.88 1.07
CA VAL A 52 -4.51 7.61 1.10
C VAL A 52 -4.59 8.65 2.23
N LYS A 53 -3.80 8.47 3.30
CA LYS A 53 -3.58 9.51 4.33
C LYS A 53 -2.77 10.67 3.78
N ALA A 54 -1.68 10.40 3.06
CA ALA A 54 -0.87 11.44 2.41
C ALA A 54 -1.68 12.20 1.34
N LEU A 55 -2.57 11.51 0.62
CA LEU A 55 -3.46 12.12 -0.36
C LEU A 55 -4.58 12.96 0.29
N GLY A 56 -4.90 12.69 1.57
CA GLY A 56 -5.93 13.40 2.34
C GLY A 56 -7.37 12.95 2.04
N THR A 57 -7.54 11.80 1.39
CA THR A 57 -8.84 11.33 0.89
C THR A 57 -9.39 10.14 1.65
N GLY A 58 -8.54 9.30 2.26
CA GLY A 58 -8.93 7.95 2.66
C GLY A 58 -9.40 7.07 1.48
N PHE A 59 -9.96 5.90 1.78
CA PHE A 59 -10.59 5.00 0.80
C PHE A 59 -12.07 5.39 0.57
N ILE A 60 -12.32 6.49 -0.15
CA ILE A 60 -13.70 7.01 -0.36
C ILE A 60 -14.10 6.91 -1.84
N LYS A 61 -15.39 6.57 -2.06
CA LYS A 61 -16.19 6.49 -3.30
C LYS A 61 -15.55 5.69 -4.46
N ASN A 62 -14.36 6.08 -4.92
CA ASN A 62 -13.68 5.49 -6.08
C ASN A 62 -12.22 5.08 -5.80
N ILE A 63 -11.66 5.44 -4.64
CA ILE A 63 -10.29 5.04 -4.26
C ILE A 63 -10.37 3.72 -3.52
N THR A 64 -10.20 2.62 -4.25
CA THR A 64 -10.13 1.29 -3.65
C THR A 64 -8.68 0.92 -3.32
N PRO A 65 -8.44 -0.03 -2.39
CA PRO A 65 -7.08 -0.51 -2.11
C PRO A 65 -6.35 -1.03 -3.36
N LYS A 66 -7.07 -1.61 -4.33
CA LYS A 66 -6.51 -2.09 -5.61
C LYS A 66 -6.06 -0.98 -6.56
N CYS A 67 -6.50 0.26 -6.35
CA CYS A 67 -6.00 1.40 -7.13
C CYS A 67 -4.53 1.73 -6.82
N ILE A 68 -4.01 1.18 -5.72
CA ILE A 68 -2.68 1.41 -5.20
C ILE A 68 -1.99 0.05 -5.08
N GLU A 69 -1.06 -0.23 -5.97
CA GLU A 69 -0.30 -1.47 -5.97
C GLU A 69 1.13 -1.20 -5.52
N VAL A 70 1.64 -2.02 -4.60
CA VAL A 70 3.01 -1.90 -4.11
C VAL A 70 3.92 -2.87 -4.85
N ARG A 71 4.95 -2.33 -5.51
CA ARG A 71 6.00 -3.11 -6.18
C ARG A 71 7.36 -2.84 -5.56
N LYS A 72 8.34 -3.66 -5.94
CA LYS A 72 9.76 -3.44 -5.64
C LYS A 72 10.54 -3.36 -6.95
N ASN A 73 11.48 -2.42 -7.04
CA ASN A 73 12.38 -2.34 -8.18
C ASN A 73 13.54 -3.35 -8.06
N SER A 74 14.45 -3.37 -9.03
CA SER A 74 15.63 -4.25 -9.04
C SER A 74 16.55 -4.08 -7.82
N ASN A 75 16.51 -2.93 -7.15
CA ASN A 75 17.26 -2.63 -5.94
C ASN A 75 16.47 -2.95 -4.66
N ASN A 76 15.35 -3.66 -4.75
CA ASN A 76 14.41 -3.94 -3.66
C ASN A 76 13.74 -2.71 -3.04
N GLN A 77 13.88 -1.53 -3.63
CA GLN A 77 13.21 -0.32 -3.15
C GLN A 77 11.71 -0.40 -3.49
N PRO A 78 10.82 -0.19 -2.51
CA PRO A 78 9.38 -0.21 -2.74
C PRO A 78 8.91 1.06 -3.46
N TYR A 79 7.93 0.92 -4.35
CA TYR A 79 7.28 2.03 -5.04
C TYR A 79 5.81 1.69 -5.31
N LEU A 80 5.02 2.73 -5.63
CA LEU A 80 3.59 2.59 -5.92
C LEU A 80 3.33 2.62 -7.43
N VAL A 81 2.52 1.67 -7.90
CA VAL A 81 1.86 1.71 -9.20
C VAL A 81 0.42 2.13 -8.94
N LEU A 82 0.02 3.24 -9.57
CA LEU A 82 -1.25 3.91 -9.30
C LEU A 82 -2.13 3.87 -10.56
N THR A 83 -3.44 3.71 -10.38
CA THR A 83 -4.39 3.83 -11.49
C THR A 83 -4.42 5.26 -12.05
N LYS A 84 -4.90 5.40 -13.29
CA LYS A 84 -4.99 6.70 -13.97
C LYS A 84 -5.72 7.76 -13.13
N ASP A 85 -6.84 7.41 -12.51
CA ASP A 85 -7.61 8.35 -11.68
C ASP A 85 -6.79 8.91 -10.51
N ILE A 86 -5.95 8.06 -9.89
CA ILE A 86 -5.06 8.49 -8.81
C ILE A 86 -3.91 9.35 -9.35
N LEU A 87 -3.34 8.97 -10.51
CA LEU A 87 -2.33 9.77 -11.20
C LEU A 87 -2.85 11.17 -11.53
N ASP A 88 -4.08 11.28 -12.03
CA ASP A 88 -4.73 12.55 -12.34
C ASP A 88 -4.95 13.41 -11.07
N MET A 89 -5.21 12.79 -9.92
CA MET A 89 -5.33 13.48 -8.63
C MET A 89 -3.98 13.98 -8.08
N ILE A 90 -2.90 13.20 -8.25
CA ILE A 90 -1.56 13.62 -7.80
C ILE A 90 -0.90 14.60 -8.77
N GLY A 91 -1.26 14.56 -10.06
CA GLY A 91 -0.68 15.40 -11.09
C GLY A 91 0.80 15.09 -11.30
N SER A 92 1.63 16.14 -11.37
CA SER A 92 3.08 16.01 -11.55
C SER A 92 3.86 15.77 -10.24
N ARG A 93 3.17 15.51 -9.13
CA ARG A 93 3.79 15.31 -7.81
C ARG A 93 4.49 13.96 -7.75
N GLU A 94 5.61 13.92 -7.05
CA GLU A 94 6.35 12.69 -6.82
C GLU A 94 5.83 11.97 -5.58
N VAL A 95 5.91 10.64 -5.57
CA VAL A 95 5.49 9.79 -4.46
C VAL A 95 6.65 8.92 -4.01
N SER A 96 7.08 9.12 -2.77
CA SER A 96 8.09 8.29 -2.12
C SER A 96 7.44 7.37 -1.09
N LEU A 97 7.79 6.08 -1.13
CA LEU A 97 7.32 5.07 -0.19
C LEU A 97 8.51 4.46 0.55
N SER A 98 8.37 4.35 1.87
CA SER A 98 9.27 3.55 2.71
C SER A 98 8.46 2.55 3.53
N ILE A 99 8.97 1.34 3.65
CA ILE A 99 8.34 0.23 4.35
C ILE A 99 9.35 -0.36 5.32
N SER A 100 8.92 -0.61 6.56
CA SER A 100 9.65 -1.43 7.52
C SER A 100 8.72 -2.50 8.08
N HIS A 101 9.26 -3.65 8.42
CA HIS A 101 8.52 -4.72 9.06
C HIS A 101 9.40 -5.42 10.08
N GLU A 102 8.76 -5.92 11.11
CA GLU A 102 9.30 -6.79 12.15
C GLU A 102 8.30 -7.95 12.31
N LYS A 103 8.67 -9.01 13.02
CA LYS A 103 7.83 -10.15 13.40
C LYS A 103 6.37 -9.78 13.66
N GLU A 104 6.06 -8.77 14.47
CA GLU A 104 4.68 -8.47 14.86
C GLU A 104 3.98 -7.39 14.02
N TYR A 105 4.74 -6.44 13.45
CA TYR A 105 4.17 -5.25 12.84
C TYR A 105 4.85 -4.88 11.53
N SER A 106 4.05 -4.35 10.61
CA SER A 106 4.52 -3.67 9.41
C SER A 106 4.12 -2.21 9.46
N VAL A 107 5.04 -1.32 9.07
CA VAL A 107 4.82 0.12 9.01
C VAL A 107 5.18 0.64 7.62
N ALA A 108 4.42 1.60 7.13
CA ALA A 108 4.71 2.30 5.89
C ALA A 108 4.59 3.81 6.06
N MET A 109 5.45 4.53 5.38
CA MET A 109 5.47 5.99 5.30
C MET A 109 5.44 6.41 3.84
N VAL A 110 4.56 7.35 3.52
CA VAL A 110 4.44 7.96 2.19
C VAL A 110 4.69 9.46 2.30
N VAL A 111 5.44 10.00 1.33
CA VAL A 111 5.59 11.43 1.10
C VAL A 111 5.13 11.73 -0.33
N ILE A 112 4.28 12.73 -0.48
CA ILE A 112 3.87 13.29 -1.77
C ILE A 112 4.40 14.72 -1.85
N SER A 113 5.18 15.04 -2.88
CA SER A 113 5.84 16.36 -3.04
C SER A 113 5.58 16.99 -4.39
#